data_AF-A0A928CHK9-F1
#
_entry.id   AF-A0A928CHK9-F1
#
_cell.length_a   1.000
_cell.length_b   1.000
_cell.length_c   1.000
_cell.angle_alpha   90.00
_cell.angle_beta   90.00
_cell.angle_gamma   90.00
#
_symmetry.space_group_name_H-M   'P 1'
#
loop_
_entity.id
_entity.type
_entity.pdbx_description
1 polymer ?
#
loop_
_entity_poly.entity_id
_entity_poly.type
_entity_poly.pdbx_seq_one_letter_code
_entity_poly.pdbx_strand_id
1 'polypeptide(L)'
;EKLAHIFGDWTVTQEATEEAEGSRERSCSVCGYTVTEEIEKLAHTHKFSDSWTYDSTYHWKSVTCEHIEVIGEKEEHSFDGIACTLCDYKIVGFVYVPGVTITGTETWTPESNIFVSGRKLTIPDLIVSDHEVTICEYREVVEVFPVQSQVYDKYGKDGDKNNGPVHCVRWYDTIVYCNKLSIKENLTPCYTINGSTNPDEWGHPPTYRNDTTWDAVTCNFEVDGYRLPTEAEWEWLARGGEEYTYAGSNTLNDVAWSWDPDNPDECIGVREVKTKAANGYGLYDMSGNVYEWCWDWRESIRETTPADGSSTFRDARCFRGGSWDSIDIAATVFKRMGDSSLYEIKNNRGFRVVRTSPN
;
A
#
# COMPACT_ATOMS: atom_id res chain seq x y z
N GLU A 1 -72.93 40.68 -6.44
CA GLU A 1 -71.58 41.18 -6.75
C GLU A 1 -70.56 40.32 -6.03
N LYS A 2 -69.38 40.06 -6.62
CA LYS A 2 -68.27 39.40 -5.90
C LYS A 2 -67.44 40.50 -5.23
N LEU A 3 -67.36 40.48 -3.91
CA LEU A 3 -66.54 41.42 -3.14
C LEU A 3 -65.19 40.77 -2.83
N ALA A 4 -64.12 41.57 -2.80
CA ALA A 4 -62.81 41.11 -2.37
C ALA A 4 -62.84 40.75 -0.87
N HIS A 5 -62.05 39.75 -0.47
CA HIS A 5 -61.92 39.38 0.94
C HIS A 5 -61.25 40.52 1.73
N ILE A 6 -61.80 40.79 2.92
CA ILE A 6 -61.19 41.70 3.90
C ILE A 6 -60.66 40.82 5.04
N PHE A 7 -59.38 40.47 4.96
CA PHE A 7 -58.73 39.65 5.98
C PHE A 7 -58.26 40.52 7.15
N GLY A 8 -58.41 39.97 8.36
CA GLY A 8 -57.78 40.53 9.56
C GLY A 8 -56.29 40.15 9.68
N ASP A 9 -55.72 40.43 10.84
CA ASP A 9 -54.35 40.06 11.17
C ASP A 9 -54.17 38.54 11.21
N TRP A 10 -52.94 38.10 10.95
CA TRP A 10 -52.56 36.71 11.12
C TRP A 10 -52.53 36.33 12.59
N THR A 11 -53.07 35.15 12.89
CA THR A 11 -52.97 34.51 14.20
C THR A 11 -52.16 33.23 14.05
N VAL A 12 -51.10 33.06 14.84
CA VAL A 12 -50.33 31.82 14.88
C VAL A 12 -51.20 30.74 15.51
N THR A 13 -51.43 29.65 14.78
CA THR A 13 -52.17 28.48 15.27
C THR A 13 -51.26 27.36 15.74
N GLN A 14 -50.06 27.29 15.19
CA GLN A 14 -49.03 26.37 15.62
C GLN A 14 -47.70 27.12 15.56
N GLU A 15 -47.03 27.22 16.70
CA GLU A 15 -45.67 27.77 16.75
C GLU A 15 -44.73 26.85 15.97
N ALA A 16 -43.85 27.44 15.18
CA ALA A 16 -42.77 26.69 14.53
C ALA A 16 -41.79 26.18 15.60
N THR A 17 -41.27 24.98 15.39
CA THR A 17 -40.23 24.38 16.23
C THR A 17 -39.02 24.03 15.36
N GLU A 18 -37.94 23.55 15.97
CA GLU A 18 -36.79 23.01 15.24
C GLU A 18 -37.14 21.73 14.45
N GLU A 19 -38.20 21.01 14.86
CA GLU A 19 -38.57 19.69 14.32
C GLU A 19 -39.78 19.75 13.36
N ALA A 20 -40.67 20.75 13.52
CA ALA A 20 -41.91 20.90 12.77
C ALA A 20 -42.19 22.34 12.34
N GLU A 21 -42.73 22.50 11.13
CA GLU A 21 -43.21 23.78 10.63
C GLU A 21 -44.35 24.31 11.52
N GLY A 22 -44.44 25.62 11.62
CA GLY A 22 -45.57 26.29 12.26
C GLY A 22 -46.67 26.58 11.26
N SER A 23 -47.78 27.13 11.73
CA SER A 23 -48.85 27.64 10.87
C SER A 23 -49.47 28.89 11.45
N ARG A 24 -49.90 29.78 10.57
CA ARG A 24 -50.72 30.94 10.91
C ARG A 24 -51.95 30.98 10.01
N GLU A 25 -53.03 31.52 10.52
CA GLU A 25 -54.26 31.71 9.77
C GLU A 25 -54.82 33.11 9.94
N ARG A 26 -55.55 33.57 8.92
CA ARG A 26 -56.35 34.79 8.96
C ARG A 26 -57.70 34.53 8.33
N SER A 27 -58.74 35.13 8.91
CA SER A 27 -60.11 34.94 8.47
C SER A 27 -60.71 36.22 7.90
N CYS A 28 -61.54 36.08 6.87
CA CYS A 28 -62.27 37.18 6.27
C CYS A 28 -63.39 37.62 7.22
N SER A 29 -63.40 38.89 7.62
CA SER A 29 -64.36 39.43 8.60
C SER A 29 -65.82 39.46 8.09
N VAL A 30 -66.01 39.33 6.77
CA VAL A 30 -67.33 39.41 6.12
C VAL A 30 -67.96 38.04 5.91
N CYS A 31 -67.18 37.04 5.48
CA CYS A 31 -67.72 35.72 5.09
C CYS A 31 -67.16 34.54 5.90
N GLY A 32 -66.19 34.77 6.78
CA GLY A 32 -65.58 33.72 7.60
C GLY A 32 -64.62 32.79 6.85
N TYR A 33 -64.31 33.05 5.58
CA TYR A 33 -63.33 32.26 4.83
C TYR A 33 -61.92 32.42 5.43
N THR A 34 -61.24 31.30 5.70
CA THR A 34 -59.93 31.26 6.35
C THR A 34 -58.84 30.88 5.35
N VAL A 35 -57.70 31.56 5.43
CA VAL A 35 -56.48 31.22 4.71
C VAL A 35 -55.43 30.82 5.73
N THR A 36 -54.74 29.71 5.47
CA THR A 36 -53.63 29.21 6.28
C THR A 36 -52.32 29.37 5.50
N GLU A 37 -51.28 29.83 6.18
CA GLU A 37 -49.91 29.88 5.68
C GLU A 37 -49.00 29.10 6.63
N GLU A 38 -48.02 28.44 6.05
CA GLU A 38 -46.97 27.72 6.77
C GLU A 38 -45.90 28.69 7.27
N ILE A 39 -45.34 28.41 8.45
CA ILE A 39 -44.21 29.12 9.03
C ILE A 39 -43.01 28.18 9.00
N GLU A 40 -41.91 28.61 8.39
CA GLU A 40 -40.68 27.83 8.31
C GLU A 40 -40.20 27.36 9.69
N LYS A 41 -39.61 26.15 9.74
CA LYS A 41 -39.01 25.60 10.97
C LYS A 41 -37.96 26.55 11.52
N LEU A 42 -37.78 26.53 12.84
CA LEU A 42 -36.72 27.29 13.48
C LEU A 42 -35.35 26.70 13.09
N ALA A 43 -34.36 27.58 12.89
CA ALA A 43 -32.98 27.17 12.75
C ALA A 43 -32.50 26.53 14.06
N HIS A 44 -31.91 25.35 13.98
CA HIS A 44 -31.30 24.67 15.12
C HIS A 44 -29.78 24.60 14.96
N THR A 45 -29.09 24.32 16.06
CA THR A 45 -27.64 24.08 16.03
C THR A 45 -27.38 22.58 15.92
N HIS A 46 -26.57 22.17 14.93
CA HIS A 46 -26.17 20.77 14.79
C HIS A 46 -25.33 20.31 15.97
N LYS A 47 -25.63 19.11 16.46
CA LYS A 47 -24.80 18.38 17.41
C LYS A 47 -24.08 17.26 16.68
N PHE A 48 -22.81 17.07 17.01
CA PHE A 48 -21.96 16.07 16.38
C PHE A 48 -21.56 14.99 17.39
N SER A 49 -21.31 13.79 16.87
CA SER A 49 -20.82 12.65 17.64
C SER A 49 -19.44 12.94 18.20
N ASP A 50 -19.15 12.44 19.40
CA ASP A 50 -17.78 12.47 19.94
C ASP A 50 -16.85 11.48 19.23
N SER A 51 -17.40 10.43 18.61
CA SER A 51 -16.65 9.42 17.86
C SER A 51 -16.39 9.85 16.41
N TRP A 52 -15.27 9.38 15.86
CA TRP A 52 -14.91 9.61 14.46
C TRP A 52 -15.53 8.56 13.54
N THR A 53 -16.16 9.03 12.46
CA THR A 53 -16.53 8.21 11.29
C THR A 53 -15.44 8.38 10.23
N TYR A 54 -15.22 7.40 9.36
CA TYR A 54 -14.12 7.45 8.39
C TYR A 54 -14.39 6.73 7.08
N ASP A 55 -13.64 7.16 6.06
CA ASP A 55 -13.42 6.46 4.80
C ASP A 55 -11.90 6.25 4.57
N SER A 56 -11.48 5.88 3.36
CA SER A 56 -10.07 5.64 3.04
C SER A 56 -9.18 6.89 3.06
N THR A 57 -9.76 8.08 3.05
CA THR A 57 -9.06 9.35 2.88
C THR A 57 -9.24 10.28 4.08
N TYR A 58 -10.43 10.27 4.67
CA TYR A 58 -10.82 11.22 5.71
C TYR A 58 -11.46 10.52 6.91
N HIS A 59 -11.41 11.22 8.04
CA HIS A 59 -12.35 11.01 9.13
C HIS A 59 -13.13 12.29 9.43
N TRP A 60 -14.36 12.14 9.92
CA TRP A 60 -15.21 13.26 10.29
C TRP A 60 -16.13 12.97 11.47
N LYS A 61 -16.53 14.04 12.16
CA LYS A 61 -17.56 14.00 13.21
C LYS A 61 -18.93 13.96 12.54
N SER A 62 -19.65 12.85 12.66
CA SER A 62 -21.01 12.71 12.09
C SER A 62 -22.03 13.47 12.93
N VAL A 63 -23.02 14.07 12.28
CA VAL A 63 -24.12 14.74 12.97
C VAL A 63 -25.06 13.74 13.66
N THR A 64 -25.62 14.12 14.81
CA THR A 64 -26.53 13.26 15.60
C THR A 64 -28.02 13.60 15.42
N CYS A 65 -28.35 14.65 14.65
CA CYS A 65 -29.74 14.98 14.29
C CYS A 65 -30.15 14.26 13.01
N GLU A 66 -31.46 14.24 12.69
CA GLU A 66 -32.03 13.42 11.61
C GLU A 66 -31.46 13.69 10.20
N HIS A 67 -30.81 14.83 9.97
CA HIS A 67 -30.20 15.19 8.69
C HIS A 67 -28.78 14.61 8.54
N ILE A 68 -28.68 13.32 8.22
CA ILE A 68 -27.43 12.54 8.16
C ILE A 68 -26.36 13.01 7.14
N GLU A 69 -26.67 13.99 6.28
CA GLU A 69 -25.75 14.48 5.25
C GLU A 69 -24.81 15.60 5.75
N VAL A 70 -25.05 16.15 6.94
CA VAL A 70 -24.19 17.20 7.50
C VAL A 70 -23.01 16.56 8.23
N ILE A 71 -21.80 16.99 7.87
CA ILE A 71 -20.55 16.57 8.53
C ILE A 71 -19.97 17.72 9.35
N GLY A 72 -19.38 17.39 10.49
CA GLY A 72 -18.68 18.32 11.36
C GLY A 72 -17.21 18.48 10.96
N GLU A 73 -16.33 18.51 11.96
CA GLU A 73 -14.87 18.47 11.77
C GLU A 73 -14.51 17.34 10.83
N LYS A 74 -13.72 17.65 9.79
CA LYS A 74 -13.24 16.71 8.77
C LYS A 74 -11.75 16.92 8.61
N GLU A 75 -10.99 15.84 8.76
CA GLU A 75 -9.53 15.85 8.70
C GLU A 75 -9.04 14.64 7.90
N GLU A 76 -7.85 14.77 7.31
CA GLU A 76 -7.13 13.65 6.70
C GLU A 76 -6.55 12.74 7.79
N HIS A 77 -6.35 11.47 7.47
CA HIS A 77 -5.76 10.54 8.42
C HIS A 77 -4.33 10.93 8.78
N SER A 78 -4.06 11.01 10.08
CA SER A 78 -2.70 10.99 10.64
C SER A 78 -2.43 9.59 11.19
N PHE A 79 -1.25 9.03 10.92
CA PHE A 79 -0.94 7.63 11.21
C PHE A 79 0.21 7.50 12.22
N ASP A 80 0.06 6.55 13.14
CA ASP A 80 1.14 5.95 13.93
C ASP A 80 1.32 4.50 13.44
N GLY A 81 2.44 4.24 12.76
CA GLY A 81 2.61 3.05 11.91
C GLY A 81 1.54 3.00 10.80
N ILE A 82 0.65 2.00 10.86
CA ILE A 82 -0.46 1.84 9.90
C ILE A 82 -1.82 2.27 10.45
N ALA A 83 -1.92 2.62 11.74
CA ALA A 83 -3.20 2.92 12.40
C ALA A 83 -3.42 4.42 12.47
N CYS A 84 -4.64 4.87 12.16
CA CYS A 84 -5.00 6.26 12.35
C CYS A 84 -4.97 6.61 13.85
N THR A 85 -4.43 7.77 14.20
CA THR A 85 -4.32 8.24 15.58
C THR A 85 -5.64 8.71 16.18
N LEU A 86 -6.64 8.94 15.33
CA LEU A 86 -7.94 9.51 15.71
C LEU A 86 -9.12 8.55 15.49
N CYS A 87 -9.00 7.58 14.57
CA CYS A 87 -10.09 6.64 14.27
C CYS A 87 -9.56 5.22 14.07
N ASP A 88 -10.47 4.26 13.91
CA ASP A 88 -10.10 2.84 13.77
C ASP A 88 -9.61 2.46 12.35
N TYR A 89 -9.43 3.44 11.45
CA TYR A 89 -8.90 3.19 10.11
C TYR A 89 -7.46 2.67 10.16
N LYS A 90 -7.15 1.73 9.27
CA LYS A 90 -5.80 1.23 9.03
C LYS A 90 -5.49 1.25 7.54
N ILE A 91 -4.23 1.53 7.19
CA ILE A 91 -3.77 1.46 5.80
C ILE A 91 -3.97 0.03 5.29
N VAL A 92 -4.86 -0.12 4.30
CA VAL A 92 -5.20 -1.42 3.71
C VAL A 92 -4.04 -1.89 2.81
N GLY A 93 -3.69 -3.17 2.88
CA GLY A 93 -2.62 -3.75 2.06
C GLY A 93 -1.20 -3.53 2.61
N PHE A 94 -1.07 -2.99 3.83
CA PHE A 94 0.21 -2.75 4.49
C PHE A 94 0.26 -3.32 5.90
N VAL A 95 1.46 -3.71 6.33
CA VAL A 95 1.77 -4.11 7.71
C VAL A 95 2.85 -3.22 8.29
N TYR A 96 2.75 -2.92 9.58
CA TYR A 96 3.84 -2.32 10.34
C TYR A 96 4.74 -3.42 10.89
N VAL A 97 6.05 -3.31 10.66
CA VAL A 97 7.07 -4.21 11.18
C VAL A 97 8.05 -3.40 12.02
N PRO A 98 8.19 -3.71 13.33
CA PRO A 98 9.12 -2.99 14.18
C PRO A 98 10.57 -3.24 13.74
N GLY A 99 11.38 -2.20 13.87
CA GLY A 99 12.79 -2.20 13.58
C GLY A 99 13.59 -3.07 14.54
N VAL A 100 14.81 -3.39 14.13
CA VAL A 100 15.73 -4.25 14.90
C VAL A 100 17.17 -3.81 14.70
N THR A 101 17.97 -3.92 15.76
CA THR A 101 19.43 -3.80 15.64
C THR A 101 20.06 -5.19 15.62
N ILE A 102 20.77 -5.49 14.53
CA ILE A 102 21.57 -6.70 14.38
C ILE A 102 22.99 -6.39 14.87
N THR A 103 23.43 -7.11 15.88
CA THR A 103 24.72 -6.89 16.55
C THR A 103 25.87 -7.65 15.92
N GLY A 104 25.59 -8.55 14.97
CA GLY A 104 26.56 -9.41 14.30
C GLY A 104 27.04 -10.57 15.16
N THR A 105 26.33 -10.86 16.26
CA THR A 105 26.63 -11.99 17.18
C THR A 105 25.53 -13.04 17.21
N GLU A 106 24.42 -12.75 16.53
CA GLU A 106 23.27 -13.63 16.39
C GLU A 106 23.63 -14.87 15.57
N THR A 107 22.96 -15.98 15.86
CA THR A 107 22.94 -17.18 15.02
C THR A 107 21.58 -17.26 14.35
N TRP A 108 21.57 -17.55 13.05
CA TRP A 108 20.36 -17.54 12.24
C TRP A 108 19.98 -18.95 11.83
N THR A 109 18.71 -19.30 12.01
CA THR A 109 18.12 -20.55 11.53
C THR A 109 16.99 -20.22 10.55
N PRO A 110 17.07 -20.67 9.28
CA PRO A 110 18.25 -21.19 8.60
C PRO A 110 19.38 -20.14 8.53
N GLU A 111 20.60 -20.59 8.22
CA GLU A 111 21.79 -19.73 8.10
C GLU A 111 21.55 -18.58 7.11
N SER A 112 22.00 -17.38 7.47
CA SER A 112 21.84 -16.19 6.65
C SER A 112 23.05 -15.93 5.76
N ASN A 113 22.80 -15.53 4.51
CA ASN A 113 23.83 -14.99 3.62
C ASN A 113 23.96 -13.45 3.71
N ILE A 114 23.12 -12.81 4.53
CA ILE A 114 23.00 -11.36 4.69
C ILE A 114 23.44 -10.93 6.09
N PHE A 115 22.90 -11.59 7.12
CA PHE A 115 23.25 -11.40 8.52
C PHE A 115 24.41 -12.31 8.92
N VAL A 116 25.57 -12.04 8.31
CA VAL A 116 26.81 -12.78 8.58
C VAL A 116 27.46 -12.33 9.88
N SER A 117 28.21 -13.23 10.53
CA SER A 117 28.96 -12.93 11.76
C SER A 117 29.80 -11.66 11.60
N GLY A 118 29.73 -10.77 12.59
CA GLY A 118 30.44 -9.49 12.63
C GLY A 118 29.74 -8.34 11.90
N ARG A 119 28.79 -8.59 10.99
CA ARG A 119 28.05 -7.53 10.30
C ARG A 119 27.03 -6.89 11.23
N LYS A 120 27.18 -5.59 11.49
CA LYS A 120 26.30 -4.81 12.36
C LYS A 120 25.48 -3.85 11.53
N LEU A 121 24.16 -3.85 11.74
CA LEU A 121 23.25 -2.93 11.06
C LEU A 121 21.96 -2.75 11.84
N THR A 122 21.24 -1.68 11.54
CA THR A 122 19.91 -1.42 12.08
C THR A 122 18.92 -1.41 10.92
N ILE A 123 17.82 -2.14 11.09
CA ILE A 123 16.63 -2.08 10.25
C ILE A 123 15.66 -1.13 10.97
N PRO A 124 15.20 -0.04 10.33
CA PRO A 124 14.26 0.87 10.96
C PRO A 124 12.86 0.24 11.09
N ASP A 125 11.95 0.94 11.75
CA ASP A 125 10.53 0.61 11.68
C ASP A 125 10.04 0.76 10.23
N LEU A 126 9.33 -0.24 9.72
CA LEU A 126 8.90 -0.28 8.33
C LEU A 126 7.37 -0.40 8.23
N ILE A 127 6.82 0.28 7.23
CA ILE A 127 5.49 0.02 6.69
C ILE A 127 5.70 -0.71 5.36
N VAL A 128 5.16 -1.92 5.23
CA VAL A 128 5.50 -2.87 4.16
C VAL A 128 4.22 -3.33 3.47
N SER A 129 4.21 -3.36 2.13
CA SER A 129 3.07 -3.96 1.43
C SER A 129 2.97 -5.43 1.80
N ASP A 130 1.80 -5.87 2.25
CA ASP A 130 1.59 -7.21 2.79
C ASP A 130 1.58 -8.29 1.68
N HIS A 131 1.67 -7.86 0.43
CA HIS A 131 1.80 -8.65 -0.78
C HIS A 131 2.74 -7.98 -1.77
N GLU A 132 3.10 -8.71 -2.82
CA GLU A 132 3.73 -8.17 -4.02
C GLU A 132 2.80 -7.13 -4.66
N VAL A 133 3.35 -6.03 -5.20
CA VAL A 133 2.54 -5.01 -5.88
C VAL A 133 1.72 -5.67 -6.99
N THR A 134 0.42 -5.47 -6.98
CA THR A 134 -0.49 -6.07 -7.97
C THR A 134 -0.49 -5.32 -9.29
N ILE A 135 -0.99 -5.98 -10.32
CA ILE A 135 -1.23 -5.37 -11.63
C ILE A 135 -2.20 -4.18 -11.49
N CYS A 136 -3.22 -4.25 -10.62
CA CYS A 136 -4.15 -3.13 -10.41
C CYS A 136 -3.44 -1.93 -9.80
N GLU A 137 -2.73 -2.12 -8.69
CA GLU A 137 -2.00 -1.05 -7.99
C GLU A 137 -0.96 -0.40 -8.90
N TYR A 138 -0.27 -1.20 -9.73
CA TYR A 138 0.67 -0.67 -10.70
C TYR A 138 -0.04 0.23 -11.75
N ARG A 139 -1.28 -0.09 -12.18
CA ARG A 139 -2.07 0.67 -13.19
C ARG A 139 -2.51 2.01 -12.69
N GLU A 140 -2.73 2.13 -11.40
CA GLU A 140 -3.19 3.38 -10.80
C GLU A 140 -2.07 4.41 -10.61
N VAL A 141 -0.82 4.04 -10.87
CA VAL A 141 0.36 4.88 -10.60
C VAL A 141 1.15 5.16 -11.87
N VAL A 142 1.35 4.16 -12.74
CA VAL A 142 2.14 4.32 -13.96
C VAL A 142 1.31 4.15 -15.22
N GLU A 143 1.56 5.01 -16.20
CA GLU A 143 0.83 5.01 -17.48
C GLU A 143 1.30 3.91 -18.43
N VAL A 144 2.60 3.61 -18.44
CA VAL A 144 3.19 2.63 -19.35
C VAL A 144 3.24 1.27 -18.68
N PHE A 145 2.51 0.33 -19.27
CA PHE A 145 2.32 -1.00 -18.70
C PHE A 145 3.19 -2.07 -19.35
N PRO A 146 3.82 -2.97 -18.57
CA PRO A 146 4.45 -4.13 -19.14
C PRO A 146 3.39 -5.09 -19.67
N VAL A 147 3.76 -5.83 -20.73
CA VAL A 147 2.92 -6.92 -21.24
C VAL A 147 2.90 -8.04 -20.20
N GLN A 148 1.77 -8.15 -19.49
CA GLN A 148 1.57 -9.16 -18.45
C GLN A 148 1.27 -10.52 -19.06
N SER A 149 1.81 -11.58 -18.45
CA SER A 149 1.40 -12.95 -18.73
C SER A 149 0.08 -13.30 -18.03
N GLN A 150 -0.42 -14.52 -18.23
CA GLN A 150 -1.67 -14.97 -17.61
C GLN A 150 -1.50 -15.07 -16.08
N VAL A 151 -2.52 -14.63 -15.35
CA VAL A 151 -2.64 -14.78 -13.90
C VAL A 151 -3.63 -15.90 -13.62
N TYR A 152 -3.31 -16.76 -12.66
CA TYR A 152 -4.17 -17.87 -12.28
C TYR A 152 -4.68 -17.75 -10.84
N ASP A 153 -5.87 -18.28 -10.58
CA ASP A 153 -6.37 -18.46 -9.22
C ASP A 153 -5.60 -19.59 -8.49
N LYS A 154 -5.89 -19.78 -7.20
CA LYS A 154 -5.25 -20.82 -6.39
C LYS A 154 -5.49 -22.27 -6.86
N TYR A 155 -6.39 -22.48 -7.82
CA TYR A 155 -6.71 -23.79 -8.40
C TYR A 155 -6.12 -23.96 -9.81
N GLY A 156 -5.29 -23.01 -10.27
CA GLY A 156 -4.67 -23.02 -11.59
C GLY A 156 -5.65 -22.69 -12.73
N LYS A 157 -6.79 -22.07 -12.44
CA LYS A 157 -7.74 -21.57 -13.44
C LYS A 157 -7.49 -20.09 -13.70
N ASP A 158 -8.13 -19.53 -14.72
CA ASP A 158 -8.07 -18.10 -15.00
C ASP A 158 -8.45 -17.28 -13.74
N GLY A 159 -7.49 -16.54 -13.22
CA GLY A 159 -7.67 -15.65 -12.06
C GLY A 159 -8.03 -14.24 -12.47
N ASP A 160 -8.35 -13.41 -11.47
CA ASP A 160 -8.45 -11.97 -11.64
C ASP A 160 -7.06 -11.38 -11.92
N LYS A 161 -6.87 -10.95 -13.17
CA LYS A 161 -5.63 -10.32 -13.62
C LYS A 161 -5.28 -9.07 -12.82
N ASN A 162 -6.24 -8.42 -12.17
CA ASN A 162 -5.97 -7.25 -11.35
C ASN A 162 -5.33 -7.61 -10.00
N ASN A 163 -5.56 -8.83 -9.49
CA ASN A 163 -5.04 -9.33 -8.20
C ASN A 163 -3.76 -10.16 -8.33
N GLY A 164 -3.25 -10.38 -9.54
CA GLY A 164 -1.93 -10.99 -9.72
C GLY A 164 -0.81 -10.00 -9.44
N PRO A 165 0.39 -10.47 -9.04
CA PRO A 165 1.55 -9.59 -8.90
C PRO A 165 1.89 -8.99 -10.26
N VAL A 166 2.24 -7.70 -10.26
CA VAL A 166 2.87 -7.10 -11.41
C VAL A 166 4.19 -7.80 -11.65
N HIS A 167 4.32 -8.38 -12.83
CA HIS A 167 5.54 -9.01 -13.30
C HIS A 167 5.91 -8.43 -14.66
N CYS A 168 6.97 -8.93 -15.28
CA CYS A 168 7.51 -8.33 -16.49
C CYS A 168 8.02 -6.88 -16.30
N VAL A 169 8.40 -6.51 -15.07
CA VAL A 169 8.94 -5.19 -14.73
C VAL A 169 10.46 -5.23 -14.58
N ARG A 170 11.13 -4.20 -15.11
CA ARG A 170 12.57 -3.99 -14.91
C ARG A 170 12.81 -3.27 -13.60
N TRP A 171 14.01 -3.40 -13.04
CA TRP A 171 14.38 -2.72 -11.79
C TRP A 171 14.20 -1.19 -11.87
N TYR A 172 14.51 -0.56 -13.01
CA TYR A 172 14.29 0.88 -13.16
C TYR A 172 12.79 1.27 -13.21
N ASP A 173 11.94 0.38 -13.72
CA ASP A 173 10.48 0.62 -13.73
C ASP A 173 9.93 0.66 -12.30
N THR A 174 10.46 -0.17 -11.41
CA THR A 174 9.99 -0.25 -10.02
C THR A 174 10.34 1.00 -9.22
N ILE A 175 11.52 1.61 -9.42
CA ILE A 175 11.87 2.87 -8.72
C ILE A 175 11.06 4.06 -9.23
N VAL A 176 10.66 4.05 -10.51
CA VAL A 176 9.71 5.04 -11.07
C VAL A 176 8.36 4.91 -10.39
N TYR A 177 7.86 3.67 -10.25
CA TYR A 177 6.61 3.40 -9.52
C TYR A 177 6.69 3.89 -8.07
N CYS A 178 7.75 3.55 -7.33
CA CYS A 178 7.93 3.96 -5.94
C CYS A 178 7.84 5.48 -5.75
N ASN A 179 8.56 6.26 -6.56
CA ASN A 179 8.51 7.72 -6.46
C ASN A 179 7.17 8.30 -6.92
N LYS A 180 6.56 7.76 -7.99
CA LYS A 180 5.23 8.21 -8.44
C LYS A 180 4.14 7.92 -7.39
N LEU A 181 4.19 6.75 -6.76
CA LEU A 181 3.29 6.40 -5.66
C LEU A 181 3.50 7.35 -4.47
N SER A 182 4.76 7.64 -4.12
CA SER A 182 5.08 8.60 -3.06
C SER A 182 4.48 9.98 -3.34
N ILE A 183 4.66 10.51 -4.56
CA ILE A 183 4.09 11.80 -4.97
C ILE A 183 2.55 11.76 -4.94
N LYS A 184 1.94 10.69 -5.45
CA LYS A 184 0.48 10.51 -5.47
C LYS A 184 -0.12 10.54 -4.06
N GLU A 185 0.61 10.02 -3.07
CA GLU A 185 0.19 9.96 -1.67
C GLU A 185 0.75 11.10 -0.80
N ASN A 186 1.30 12.15 -1.41
CA ASN A 186 1.90 13.30 -0.73
C ASN A 186 3.05 12.96 0.25
N LEU A 187 3.78 11.87 -0.03
CA LEU A 187 4.98 11.46 0.71
C LEU A 187 6.25 12.00 0.05
N THR A 188 7.35 12.08 0.80
CA THR A 188 8.63 12.55 0.29
C THR A 188 9.34 11.43 -0.49
N PRO A 189 9.57 11.56 -1.81
CA PRO A 189 10.09 10.45 -2.61
C PRO A 189 11.54 10.07 -2.26
N CYS A 190 11.85 8.77 -2.27
CA CYS A 190 13.16 8.25 -1.87
C CYS A 190 14.25 8.41 -2.93
N TYR A 191 13.92 8.24 -4.21
CA TYR A 191 14.92 8.15 -5.26
C TYR A 191 15.22 9.50 -5.92
N THR A 192 16.49 9.74 -6.25
CA THR A 192 16.92 10.93 -7.00
C THR A 192 17.75 10.52 -8.21
N ILE A 193 17.39 11.04 -9.39
CA ILE A 193 18.18 10.94 -10.62
C ILE A 193 18.41 12.36 -11.15
N ASN A 194 19.66 12.70 -11.48
CA ASN A 194 20.06 14.03 -11.97
C ASN A 194 19.54 15.20 -11.11
N GLY A 195 19.45 15.01 -9.79
CA GLY A 195 19.01 16.05 -8.85
C GLY A 195 17.49 16.24 -8.77
N SER A 196 16.69 15.45 -9.48
CA SER A 196 15.23 15.47 -9.38
C SER A 196 14.71 14.21 -8.70
N THR A 197 13.69 14.38 -7.84
CA THR A 197 12.90 13.28 -7.25
C THR A 197 11.65 12.97 -8.06
N ASN A 198 11.33 13.77 -9.10
CA ASN A 198 10.16 13.59 -9.94
C ASN A 198 10.47 12.66 -11.13
N PRO A 199 9.85 11.47 -11.21
CA PRO A 199 10.13 10.53 -12.30
C PRO A 199 9.81 11.05 -13.71
N ASP A 200 8.91 12.03 -13.84
CA ASP A 200 8.60 12.64 -15.14
C ASP A 200 9.76 13.48 -15.70
N GLU A 201 10.74 13.81 -14.86
CA GLU A 201 11.94 14.56 -15.25
C GLU A 201 13.16 13.66 -15.52
N TRP A 202 13.06 12.35 -15.28
CA TRP A 202 14.18 11.41 -15.44
C TRP A 202 14.34 10.90 -16.88
N GLY A 203 13.31 11.08 -17.71
CA GLY A 203 13.23 10.46 -19.02
C GLY A 203 12.80 8.99 -18.95
N HIS A 204 12.99 8.25 -20.05
CA HIS A 204 12.57 6.85 -20.13
C HIS A 204 13.58 5.90 -19.49
N PRO A 205 13.12 4.90 -18.70
CA PRO A 205 13.99 3.84 -18.19
C PRO A 205 14.77 3.14 -19.31
N PRO A 206 16.09 2.91 -19.13
CA PRO A 206 16.94 2.40 -20.19
C PRO A 206 16.53 0.98 -20.59
N THR A 207 16.72 0.67 -21.88
CA THR A 207 16.51 -0.65 -22.48
C THR A 207 17.83 -1.34 -22.83
N TYR A 208 18.93 -0.84 -22.27
CA TYR A 208 20.30 -1.33 -22.43
C TYR A 208 21.07 -1.26 -21.11
N ARG A 209 22.25 -1.89 -21.08
CA ARG A 209 23.11 -1.97 -19.89
C ARG A 209 24.02 -0.76 -19.73
N ASN A 210 24.47 -0.50 -18.50
CA ASN A 210 25.47 0.52 -18.14
C ASN A 210 25.03 1.96 -18.45
N ASP A 211 23.77 2.27 -18.17
CA ASP A 211 23.32 3.66 -18.25
C ASP A 211 23.83 4.43 -17.03
N THR A 212 24.88 5.23 -17.22
CA THR A 212 25.55 5.93 -16.12
C THR A 212 24.64 6.89 -15.36
N THR A 213 23.54 7.36 -15.98
CA THR A 213 22.58 8.26 -15.34
C THR A 213 21.68 7.48 -14.40
N TRP A 214 21.05 6.43 -14.91
CA TRP A 214 20.13 5.59 -14.13
C TRP A 214 20.87 4.73 -13.09
N ASP A 215 22.09 4.30 -13.39
CA ASP A 215 22.95 3.57 -12.46
C ASP A 215 23.45 4.45 -11.30
N ALA A 216 23.49 5.77 -11.49
CA ALA A 216 23.88 6.74 -10.47
C ALA A 216 22.74 7.16 -9.53
N VAL A 217 21.53 6.59 -9.69
CA VAL A 217 20.40 6.83 -8.79
C VAL A 217 20.81 6.67 -7.33
N THR A 218 20.38 7.62 -6.50
CA THR A 218 20.53 7.57 -5.04
C THR A 218 19.19 7.32 -4.39
N CYS A 219 19.22 6.72 -3.19
CA CYS A 219 18.05 6.49 -2.35
C CYS A 219 18.27 7.19 -1.01
N ASN A 220 17.32 8.02 -0.59
CA ASN A 220 17.27 8.57 0.75
C ASN A 220 16.40 7.65 1.62
N PHE A 221 17.03 6.94 2.56
CA PHE A 221 16.36 5.98 3.45
C PHE A 221 15.68 6.62 4.67
N GLU A 222 15.93 7.91 4.90
CA GLU A 222 15.43 8.67 6.06
C GLU A 222 14.10 9.39 5.81
N VAL A 223 13.58 9.33 4.58
CA VAL A 223 12.29 9.94 4.21
C VAL A 223 11.17 8.90 4.20
N ASP A 224 9.93 9.39 4.22
CA ASP A 224 8.70 8.62 4.42
C ASP A 224 8.08 8.06 3.12
N GLY A 225 8.74 8.23 1.98
CA GLY A 225 8.30 7.70 0.69
C GLY A 225 8.52 6.20 0.52
N TYR A 226 7.88 5.66 -0.53
CA TYR A 226 8.04 4.27 -0.92
C TYR A 226 9.36 4.02 -1.63
N ARG A 227 9.90 2.83 -1.41
CA ARG A 227 11.11 2.30 -2.01
C ARG A 227 11.07 0.78 -2.07
N LEU A 228 11.97 0.21 -2.86
CA LEU A 228 12.30 -1.22 -2.74
C LEU A 228 12.94 -1.49 -1.37
N PRO A 229 12.73 -2.68 -0.79
CA PRO A 229 13.48 -3.10 0.38
C PRO A 229 14.96 -3.31 0.03
N THR A 230 15.85 -3.09 0.99
CA THR A 230 17.21 -3.63 0.93
C THR A 230 17.17 -5.16 1.05
N GLU A 231 18.24 -5.87 0.69
CA GLU A 231 18.31 -7.32 0.93
C GLU A 231 18.25 -7.68 2.41
N ALA A 232 18.77 -6.79 3.29
CA ALA A 232 18.70 -6.96 4.74
C ALA A 232 17.28 -6.80 5.25
N GLU A 233 16.57 -5.75 4.83
CA GLU A 233 15.15 -5.59 5.15
C GLU A 233 14.34 -6.75 4.60
N TRP A 234 14.54 -7.14 3.34
CA TRP A 234 13.81 -8.23 2.72
C TRP A 234 13.97 -9.55 3.47
N GLU A 235 15.19 -9.94 3.87
CA GLU A 235 15.40 -11.18 4.61
C GLU A 235 14.79 -11.12 6.01
N TRP A 236 14.88 -9.98 6.70
CA TRP A 236 14.23 -9.80 8.01
C TRP A 236 12.71 -9.95 7.90
N LEU A 237 12.12 -9.32 6.89
CA LEU A 237 10.70 -9.40 6.57
C LEU A 237 10.30 -10.84 6.23
N ALA A 238 11.08 -11.55 5.42
CA ALA A 238 10.79 -12.92 5.01
C ALA A 238 10.83 -13.90 6.18
N ARG A 239 11.77 -13.70 7.13
CA ARG A 239 11.86 -14.51 8.36
C ARG A 239 10.63 -14.34 9.25
N GLY A 240 9.95 -13.19 9.25
CA GLY A 240 8.66 -13.04 9.93
C GLY A 240 8.69 -13.19 11.46
N GLY A 241 9.86 -13.08 12.09
CA GLY A 241 10.04 -13.41 13.51
C GLY A 241 10.10 -14.91 13.81
N GLU A 242 10.29 -15.75 12.78
CA GLU A 242 10.24 -17.21 12.84
C GLU A 242 11.55 -17.84 12.31
N GLU A 243 11.77 -19.11 12.64
CA GLU A 243 12.97 -19.87 12.26
C GLU A 243 12.66 -20.94 11.20
N TYR A 244 11.89 -20.56 10.18
CA TYR A 244 11.48 -21.44 9.09
C TYR A 244 12.35 -21.29 7.84
N THR A 245 12.43 -22.37 7.06
CA THR A 245 13.19 -22.40 5.81
C THR A 245 12.57 -21.49 4.75
N TYR A 246 11.24 -21.46 4.70
CA TYR A 246 10.41 -20.59 3.87
C TYR A 246 9.63 -19.64 4.77
N ALA A 247 9.15 -18.53 4.22
CA ALA A 247 8.45 -17.53 5.00
C ALA A 247 7.12 -18.08 5.55
N GLY A 248 7.09 -18.44 6.84
CA GLY A 248 5.90 -18.99 7.52
C GLY A 248 5.80 -20.52 7.61
N SER A 249 6.69 -21.30 6.97
CA SER A 249 6.66 -22.78 7.06
C SER A 249 7.99 -23.44 6.68
N ASN A 250 8.23 -24.65 7.18
CA ASN A 250 9.28 -25.55 6.67
C ASN A 250 8.81 -26.37 5.45
N THR A 251 7.53 -26.32 5.11
CA THR A 251 6.95 -26.99 3.94
C THR A 251 6.68 -25.95 2.86
N LEU A 252 7.39 -26.02 1.74
CA LEU A 252 7.30 -25.04 0.64
C LEU A 252 5.86 -24.80 0.17
N ASN A 253 5.10 -25.86 -0.06
CA ASN A 253 3.75 -25.78 -0.62
C ASN A 253 2.70 -25.13 0.32
N ASP A 254 3.01 -24.93 1.61
CA ASP A 254 2.11 -24.21 2.54
C ASP A 254 2.10 -22.70 2.26
N VAL A 255 3.24 -22.17 1.80
CA VAL A 255 3.53 -20.74 1.76
C VAL A 255 3.90 -20.22 0.37
N ALA A 256 4.22 -21.11 -0.58
CA ALA A 256 4.76 -20.72 -1.87
C ALA A 256 4.03 -21.32 -3.06
N TRP A 257 3.99 -20.53 -4.14
CA TRP A 257 3.81 -21.03 -5.50
C TRP A 257 5.17 -21.14 -6.16
N SER A 258 5.61 -22.35 -6.48
CA SER A 258 6.96 -22.62 -6.98
C SER A 258 6.98 -23.86 -7.87
N TRP A 259 8.15 -24.22 -8.40
CA TRP A 259 8.32 -25.46 -9.15
C TRP A 259 8.16 -26.66 -8.21
N ASP A 260 7.14 -27.48 -8.48
CA ASP A 260 6.87 -28.73 -7.79
C ASP A 260 7.06 -29.90 -8.77
N PRO A 261 8.12 -30.72 -8.62
CA PRO A 261 8.35 -31.86 -9.51
C PRO A 261 7.26 -32.95 -9.38
N ASP A 262 6.53 -32.99 -8.27
CA ASP A 262 5.42 -33.92 -8.06
C ASP A 262 4.12 -33.41 -8.70
N ASN A 263 4.00 -32.09 -8.91
CA ASN A 263 2.83 -31.44 -9.52
C ASN A 263 3.24 -30.42 -10.62
N PRO A 264 3.98 -30.83 -11.67
CA PRO A 264 4.51 -29.90 -12.66
C PRO A 264 3.41 -29.17 -13.47
N ASP A 265 2.22 -29.77 -13.57
CA ASP A 265 1.05 -29.19 -14.22
C ASP A 265 0.45 -28.01 -13.42
N GLU A 266 0.85 -27.80 -12.16
CA GLU A 266 0.50 -26.61 -11.37
C GLU A 266 1.51 -25.47 -11.54
N CYS A 267 2.69 -25.72 -12.13
CA CYS A 267 3.77 -24.74 -12.32
C CYS A 267 3.56 -23.90 -13.59
N ILE A 268 2.39 -23.26 -13.71
CA ILE A 268 1.88 -22.67 -14.96
C ILE A 268 2.00 -21.15 -15.08
N GLY A 269 2.48 -20.47 -14.05
CA GLY A 269 2.58 -19.01 -14.01
C GLY A 269 2.30 -18.42 -12.63
N VAL A 270 2.23 -17.09 -12.59
CA VAL A 270 1.92 -16.33 -11.38
C VAL A 270 0.50 -16.61 -10.89
N ARG A 271 0.29 -16.47 -9.58
CA ARG A 271 -0.99 -16.60 -8.91
C ARG A 271 -1.48 -15.27 -8.39
N GLU A 272 -2.79 -15.16 -8.20
CA GLU A 272 -3.36 -14.10 -7.36
C GLU A 272 -2.62 -14.07 -6.01
N VAL A 273 -2.28 -12.86 -5.56
CA VAL A 273 -1.59 -12.66 -4.28
C VAL A 273 -2.41 -13.18 -3.11
N LYS A 274 -1.76 -13.50 -1.99
CA LYS A 274 -2.40 -13.94 -0.74
C LYS A 274 -3.25 -15.21 -0.87
N THR A 275 -2.85 -16.10 -1.78
CA THR A 275 -3.51 -17.40 -1.97
C THR A 275 -2.85 -18.54 -1.19
N LYS A 276 -1.69 -18.27 -0.58
CA LYS A 276 -0.98 -19.14 0.38
C LYS A 276 -0.91 -18.48 1.76
N ALA A 277 -0.39 -19.20 2.75
CA ALA A 277 -0.28 -18.67 4.11
C ALA A 277 0.76 -17.54 4.20
N ALA A 278 0.50 -16.54 5.04
CA ALA A 278 1.47 -15.51 5.40
C ALA A 278 2.46 -16.00 6.47
N ASN A 279 3.57 -15.28 6.63
CA ASN A 279 4.51 -15.48 7.74
C ASN A 279 4.05 -14.77 9.03
N GLY A 280 4.86 -14.86 10.09
CA GLY A 280 4.56 -14.25 11.41
C GLY A 280 4.34 -12.72 11.43
N TYR A 281 4.72 -11.98 10.38
CA TYR A 281 4.42 -10.55 10.24
C TYR A 281 3.16 -10.25 9.40
N GLY A 282 2.47 -11.29 8.91
CA GLY A 282 1.33 -11.13 8.02
C GLY A 282 1.72 -10.80 6.58
N LEU A 283 2.96 -11.08 6.18
CA LEU A 283 3.43 -10.91 4.80
C LEU A 283 3.18 -12.20 4.00
N TYR A 284 2.51 -12.04 2.87
CA TYR A 284 2.23 -13.11 1.92
C TYR A 284 3.26 -13.15 0.81
N ASP A 285 3.42 -14.32 0.19
CA ASP A 285 4.18 -14.52 -1.04
C ASP A 285 5.68 -14.13 -0.94
N MET A 286 6.24 -14.03 0.28
CA MET A 286 7.68 -13.83 0.50
C MET A 286 8.52 -15.04 0.03
N SER A 287 7.88 -16.18 -0.22
CA SER A 287 8.44 -17.37 -0.85
C SER A 287 7.57 -17.74 -2.06
N GLY A 288 8.13 -17.80 -3.26
CA GLY A 288 7.43 -18.18 -4.50
C GLY A 288 6.74 -17.01 -5.21
N ASN A 289 5.77 -17.34 -6.06
CA ASN A 289 5.02 -16.46 -6.95
C ASN A 289 5.89 -15.64 -7.92
N VAL A 290 6.43 -14.48 -7.53
CA VAL A 290 7.46 -13.77 -8.30
C VAL A 290 8.68 -13.48 -7.45
N TYR A 291 9.85 -13.44 -8.10
CA TYR A 291 11.02 -12.90 -7.43
C TYR A 291 10.84 -11.41 -7.24
N GLU A 292 11.28 -10.91 -6.10
CA GLU A 292 11.11 -9.50 -5.74
C GLU A 292 12.43 -8.75 -5.86
N TRP A 293 12.42 -7.65 -6.63
CA TRP A 293 13.57 -6.75 -6.72
C TRP A 293 13.90 -6.12 -5.36
N CYS A 294 15.19 -6.09 -5.04
CA CYS A 294 15.73 -5.34 -3.91
C CYS A 294 16.54 -4.13 -4.39
N TRP A 295 16.79 -3.18 -3.49
CA TRP A 295 17.66 -2.05 -3.75
C TRP A 295 19.09 -2.48 -4.05
N ASP A 296 19.66 -3.42 -3.29
CA ASP A 296 21.09 -3.71 -3.28
C ASP A 296 21.67 -4.08 -4.65
N TRP A 297 22.92 -3.63 -4.88
CA TRP A 297 23.75 -4.24 -5.90
C TRP A 297 24.26 -5.61 -5.42
N ARG A 298 24.35 -6.55 -6.35
CA ARG A 298 24.77 -7.92 -6.08
C ARG A 298 26.27 -8.00 -5.87
N GLU A 299 26.65 -8.32 -4.65
CA GLU A 299 28.03 -8.58 -4.27
C GLU A 299 28.18 -9.57 -3.11
N SER A 300 29.43 -9.86 -2.75
CA SER A 300 29.72 -10.67 -1.56
C SER A 300 29.45 -9.88 -0.28
N ILE A 301 28.62 -10.42 0.60
CA ILE A 301 28.35 -9.80 1.91
C ILE A 301 29.50 -10.11 2.86
N ARG A 302 29.92 -9.09 3.60
CA ARG A 302 30.97 -9.13 4.62
C ARG A 302 30.50 -8.37 5.86
N GLU A 303 31.26 -8.51 6.94
CA GLU A 303 31.06 -7.73 8.17
C GLU A 303 31.08 -6.22 7.96
N THR A 304 31.76 -5.73 6.92
CA THR A 304 31.87 -4.31 6.56
C THR A 304 30.84 -3.86 5.51
N THR A 305 29.94 -4.73 5.03
CA THR A 305 28.94 -4.35 4.04
C THR A 305 27.90 -3.42 4.68
N PRO A 306 27.65 -2.21 4.13
CA PRO A 306 26.66 -1.25 4.65
C PRO A 306 25.25 -1.84 4.75
N ALA A 307 24.41 -1.23 5.59
CA ALA A 307 23.02 -1.67 5.79
C ALA A 307 22.17 -1.54 4.51
N ASP A 308 22.41 -0.49 3.74
CA ASP A 308 21.77 -0.14 2.46
C ASP A 308 22.46 -0.77 1.23
N GLY A 309 23.28 -1.81 1.47
CA GLY A 309 24.06 -2.49 0.44
C GLY A 309 25.33 -1.73 0.07
N SER A 310 26.28 -2.38 -0.59
CA SER A 310 27.42 -1.65 -1.14
C SER A 310 27.13 -1.15 -2.56
N SER A 311 27.80 -0.05 -2.90
CA SER A 311 27.68 0.63 -4.18
C SER A 311 28.93 0.51 -5.04
N THR A 312 29.84 -0.41 -4.66
CA THR A 312 31.18 -0.54 -5.24
C THR A 312 31.15 -1.19 -6.63
N PHE A 313 30.24 -2.14 -6.84
CA PHE A 313 30.04 -2.82 -8.11
C PHE A 313 28.60 -2.61 -8.59
N ARG A 314 28.46 -2.10 -9.81
CA ARG A 314 27.16 -1.77 -10.42
C ARG A 314 26.86 -2.64 -11.63
N ASP A 315 26.96 -3.96 -11.43
CA ASP A 315 26.77 -4.94 -12.50
C ASP A 315 25.34 -5.50 -12.51
N ALA A 316 24.87 -5.93 -11.34
CA ALA A 316 23.61 -6.64 -11.17
C ALA A 316 22.88 -6.20 -9.92
N ARG A 317 21.55 -6.08 -9.95
CA ARG A 317 20.71 -5.81 -8.76
C ARG A 317 20.24 -7.11 -8.13
N CYS A 318 20.08 -7.11 -6.83
CA CYS A 318 19.60 -8.26 -6.07
C CYS A 318 18.09 -8.45 -6.26
N PHE A 319 17.68 -9.71 -6.19
CA PHE A 319 16.28 -10.10 -6.07
C PHE A 319 16.17 -11.37 -5.21
N ARG A 320 15.01 -11.59 -4.58
CA ARG A 320 14.82 -12.60 -3.52
C ARG A 320 13.46 -13.29 -3.65
N GLY A 321 13.25 -14.36 -2.86
CA GLY A 321 11.93 -14.99 -2.69
C GLY A 321 11.62 -16.20 -3.57
N GLY A 322 12.31 -16.41 -4.68
CA GLY A 322 11.90 -17.45 -5.64
C GLY A 322 10.72 -16.97 -6.48
N SER A 323 10.18 -17.84 -7.33
CA SER A 323 8.98 -17.57 -8.13
C SER A 323 8.32 -18.88 -8.53
N TRP A 324 7.19 -18.79 -9.25
CA TRP A 324 6.39 -19.93 -9.71
C TRP A 324 7.17 -21.00 -10.51
N ASP A 325 8.29 -20.64 -11.14
CA ASP A 325 9.15 -21.56 -11.91
C ASP A 325 10.43 -21.98 -11.18
N SER A 326 10.56 -21.58 -9.91
CA SER A 326 11.79 -21.74 -9.14
C SER A 326 11.78 -23.00 -8.29
N ILE A 327 12.91 -23.69 -8.23
CA ILE A 327 13.11 -24.81 -7.32
C ILE A 327 13.10 -24.38 -5.85
N ASP A 328 12.91 -25.34 -4.95
CA ASP A 328 12.85 -25.18 -3.50
C ASP A 328 13.93 -24.24 -2.90
N ILE A 329 15.20 -24.44 -3.22
CA ILE A 329 16.31 -23.66 -2.65
C ILE A 329 16.26 -22.19 -3.06
N ALA A 330 15.60 -21.86 -4.17
CA ALA A 330 15.45 -20.49 -4.62
C ALA A 330 14.38 -19.72 -3.84
N ALA A 331 13.41 -20.43 -3.24
CA ALA A 331 12.32 -19.84 -2.48
C ALA A 331 12.64 -19.65 -0.97
N THR A 332 13.84 -20.02 -0.52
CA THR A 332 14.22 -19.89 0.89
C THR A 332 14.47 -18.43 1.28
N VAL A 333 14.23 -18.11 2.56
CA VAL A 333 14.38 -16.75 3.11
C VAL A 333 15.81 -16.19 2.93
N PHE A 334 16.82 -17.05 2.85
CA PHE A 334 18.24 -16.67 2.80
C PHE A 334 18.86 -16.71 1.39
N LYS A 335 18.15 -17.22 0.36
CA LYS A 335 18.75 -17.39 -0.97
C LYS A 335 18.80 -16.08 -1.75
N ARG A 336 20.04 -15.63 -1.98
CA ARG A 336 20.32 -14.43 -2.77
C ARG A 336 20.46 -14.75 -4.25
N MET A 337 19.83 -13.94 -5.08
CA MET A 337 19.97 -13.96 -6.53
C MET A 337 20.32 -12.54 -7.02
N GLY A 338 20.80 -12.42 -8.25
CA GLY A 338 21.02 -11.12 -8.86
C GLY A 338 21.04 -11.20 -10.37
N ASP A 339 20.63 -10.11 -11.02
CA ASP A 339 20.51 -10.03 -12.47
C ASP A 339 21.29 -8.83 -13.01
N SER A 340 22.17 -9.08 -13.99
CA SER A 340 22.86 -8.02 -14.74
C SER A 340 22.03 -7.47 -15.91
N SER A 341 20.91 -8.13 -16.23
CA SER A 341 20.00 -7.76 -17.31
C SER A 341 18.87 -6.85 -16.81
N LEU A 342 19.23 -5.74 -16.15
CA LEU A 342 18.28 -4.76 -15.58
C LEU A 342 17.34 -4.11 -16.60
N TYR A 343 17.62 -4.31 -17.90
CA TYR A 343 16.85 -3.81 -19.03
C TYR A 343 15.97 -4.88 -19.67
N GLU A 344 16.11 -6.16 -19.28
CA GLU A 344 15.33 -7.26 -19.84
C GLU A 344 14.06 -7.49 -19.03
N ILE A 345 13.00 -7.82 -19.75
CA ILE A 345 11.71 -8.20 -19.17
C ILE A 345 11.74 -9.69 -18.88
N LYS A 346 11.45 -10.06 -17.62
CA LYS A 346 11.28 -11.45 -17.18
C LYS A 346 9.90 -11.63 -16.59
N ASN A 347 9.21 -12.71 -16.94
CA ASN A 347 7.84 -12.98 -16.51
C ASN A 347 7.70 -13.53 -15.08
N ASN A 348 8.81 -13.65 -14.36
CA ASN A 348 8.88 -14.11 -12.97
C ASN A 348 9.61 -13.10 -12.06
N ARG A 349 9.64 -11.82 -12.45
CA ARG A 349 10.20 -10.71 -11.67
C ARG A 349 9.11 -9.69 -11.40
N GLY A 350 8.86 -9.41 -10.13
CA GLY A 350 8.02 -8.33 -9.61
C GLY A 350 8.73 -7.63 -8.46
N PHE A 351 7.96 -7.06 -7.54
CA PHE A 351 8.49 -6.37 -6.39
C PHE A 351 7.40 -6.12 -5.35
N ARG A 352 7.84 -5.77 -4.15
CA ARG A 352 7.00 -5.16 -3.10
C ARG A 352 7.59 -3.81 -2.69
N VAL A 353 6.80 -3.01 -2.00
CA VAL A 353 7.24 -1.68 -1.53
C VAL A 353 7.33 -1.65 -0.01
N VAL A 354 8.32 -0.90 0.46
CA VAL A 354 8.46 -0.54 1.88
C VAL A 354 8.60 0.98 1.99
N ARG A 355 8.24 1.53 3.14
CA ARG A 355 8.62 2.89 3.54
C ARG A 355 9.01 2.91 5.01
N THR A 356 9.94 3.80 5.35
CA THR A 356 10.36 4.00 6.74
C THR A 356 9.19 4.63 7.51
N SER A 357 8.81 4.06 8.66
CA SER A 357 7.79 4.67 9.51
C SER A 357 8.33 5.98 10.09
N PRO A 358 7.58 7.09 10.04
CA PRO A 358 7.97 8.30 10.77
C PRO A 358 8.04 7.98 12.27
N ASN A 359 9.08 8.47 12.95
CA ASN A 359 9.23 8.40 14.41
C ASN A 359 8.36 9.43 15.13
#